data_AF-A0A3S1ZBE1-F1
#
_entry.id   AF-A0A3S1ZBE1-F1
#
_cell.length_a   1.000
_cell.length_b   1.000
_cell.length_c   1.000
_cell.angle_alpha   90.00
_cell.angle_beta   90.00
_cell.angle_gamma   90.00
#
_symmetry.space_group_name_H-M   'P 1'
#
loop_
_entity.id
_entity.type
_entity.pdbx_description
1 polymer ?
#
loop_
_entity_poly.entity_id
_entity_poly.type
_entity_poly.pdbx_seq_one_letter_code
_entity_poly.pdbx_strand_id
1 'polypeptide(L)'
;EDLFNYSGAQGEGTHKRQYRLLDAIYSTAARNSVPTGVIGEAIMYLSRGQDLDAFASEDQRLVLIYSQTPRGKGETDGRVLYVGVQGTEKSLDCFVFQLSEGQFACVTGDDQVRSLTVTNGMVTPVNGVMTSTFGPRKHPILGTVRIHKGVDWAAPV
;
A
#
# COMPACT_ATOMS: atom_id res chain seq x y z
N GLU A 1 -31.90 -0.10 15.68
CA GLU A 1 -32.45 0.73 14.59
C GLU A 1 -31.33 1.06 13.63
N ASP A 2 -31.49 0.60 12.40
CA ASP A 2 -30.46 0.51 11.37
C ASP A 2 -30.14 1.87 10.72
N LEU A 3 -28.86 2.23 10.70
CA LEU A 3 -28.30 3.39 9.98
C LEU A 3 -28.24 3.20 8.44
N PHE A 4 -28.89 2.16 7.91
CA PHE A 4 -28.76 1.74 6.51
C PHE A 4 -29.74 2.40 5.53
N ASN A 5 -30.70 3.22 6.00
CA ASN A 5 -31.76 3.78 5.15
C ASN A 5 -31.66 5.30 4.93
N TYR A 6 -30.47 5.82 4.62
CA TYR A 6 -30.36 7.15 4.00
C TYR A 6 -30.17 7.01 2.49
N SER A 7 -31.27 6.75 1.76
CA SER A 7 -31.35 6.98 0.33
C SER A 7 -31.71 8.45 0.08
N GLY A 8 -30.72 9.33 0.19
CA GLY A 8 -30.85 10.69 -0.32
C GLY A 8 -31.06 10.65 -1.84
N ALA A 9 -31.96 11.49 -2.34
CA ALA A 9 -32.31 11.59 -3.75
C ALA A 9 -31.06 11.68 -4.66
N GLN A 10 -31.07 10.97 -5.79
CA GLN A 10 -30.06 11.12 -6.84
C GLN A 10 -30.12 12.55 -7.36
N GLY A 11 -29.26 13.42 -6.83
CA GLY A 11 -28.97 14.68 -7.47
C GLY A 11 -28.28 14.38 -8.80
N GLU A 12 -28.83 14.89 -9.89
CA GLU A 12 -28.15 15.01 -11.18
C GLU A 12 -26.97 15.98 -11.03
N GLY A 13 -25.91 15.52 -10.38
CA GLY A 13 -24.59 16.08 -10.45
C GLY A 13 -23.77 15.19 -11.36
N THR A 14 -23.10 15.76 -12.35
CA THR A 14 -22.02 15.12 -13.10
C THR A 14 -20.82 14.89 -12.17
N HIS A 15 -21.00 14.11 -11.10
CA HIS A 15 -19.90 13.65 -10.28
C HIS A 15 -19.09 12.68 -11.12
N LYS A 16 -18.01 13.21 -11.70
CA LYS A 16 -17.00 12.44 -12.41
C LYS A 16 -16.59 11.28 -11.50
N ARG A 17 -16.84 10.05 -11.95
CA ARG A 17 -16.67 8.85 -11.13
C ARG A 17 -15.19 8.72 -10.78
N GLN A 18 -14.85 8.94 -9.51
CA GLN A 18 -13.48 8.83 -9.03
C GLN A 18 -13.18 7.39 -8.65
N TYR A 19 -12.01 6.90 -9.06
CA TYR A 19 -11.53 5.57 -8.72
C TYR A 19 -10.28 5.71 -7.85
N ARG A 20 -10.15 4.88 -6.83
CA ARG A 20 -8.90 4.77 -6.07
C ARG A 20 -7.81 4.25 -6.99
N LEU A 21 -6.58 4.69 -6.78
CA LEU A 21 -5.43 4.27 -7.57
C LEU A 21 -5.26 2.74 -7.52
N LEU A 22 -5.46 2.13 -6.35
CA LEU A 22 -5.48 0.67 -6.19
C LEU A 22 -6.47 -0.01 -7.16
N ASP A 23 -7.72 0.47 -7.18
CA ASP A 23 -8.79 -0.11 -8.00
C ASP A 23 -8.52 0.10 -9.49
N ALA A 24 -7.98 1.28 -9.85
CA ALA A 24 -7.58 1.60 -11.22
C ALA A 24 -6.44 0.67 -11.71
N ILE A 25 -5.42 0.44 -10.89
CA ILE A 25 -4.30 -0.46 -11.21
C ILE A 25 -4.81 -1.90 -11.37
N TYR A 26 -5.56 -2.40 -10.39
CA TYR A 26 -6.07 -3.77 -10.40
C TYR A 26 -6.97 -4.02 -11.61
N SER A 27 -7.96 -3.16 -11.83
CA SER A 27 -8.92 -3.32 -12.93
C SER A 27 -8.25 -3.17 -14.30
N THR A 28 -7.28 -2.27 -14.46
CA THR A 28 -6.53 -2.11 -15.72
C THR A 28 -5.69 -3.35 -16.02
N ALA A 29 -4.95 -3.86 -15.04
CA ALA A 29 -4.11 -5.03 -15.23
C ALA A 29 -4.94 -6.30 -15.49
N ALA A 30 -6.02 -6.50 -14.72
CA ALA A 30 -6.92 -7.64 -14.91
C ALA A 30 -7.59 -7.63 -16.29
N ARG A 31 -8.02 -6.46 -16.79
CA ARG A 31 -8.59 -6.31 -18.14
C ARG A 31 -7.60 -6.62 -19.26
N ASN A 32 -6.29 -6.47 -18.99
CA ASN A 32 -5.20 -6.79 -19.92
C ASN A 32 -4.61 -8.20 -19.67
N SER A 33 -5.34 -9.08 -18.99
CA SER A 33 -4.96 -10.49 -18.77
C SER A 33 -3.63 -10.67 -18.04
N VAL A 34 -3.24 -9.72 -17.20
CA VAL A 34 -2.08 -9.88 -16.31
C VAL A 34 -2.42 -10.92 -15.24
N PRO A 35 -1.55 -11.92 -14.97
CA PRO A 35 -1.78 -12.91 -13.91
C PRO A 35 -1.98 -12.26 -12.54
N THR A 36 -2.90 -12.78 -11.73
CA THR A 36 -3.27 -12.19 -10.43
C THR A 36 -2.10 -12.04 -9.46
N GLY A 37 -1.17 -13.00 -9.45
CA GLY A 37 0.05 -12.90 -8.63
C GLY A 37 0.95 -11.72 -9.03
N VAL A 38 1.09 -11.48 -10.34
CA VAL A 38 1.84 -10.33 -10.88
C VAL A 38 1.16 -9.02 -10.49
N ILE A 39 -0.18 -8.96 -10.56
CA ILE A 39 -0.94 -7.78 -10.12
C ILE A 39 -0.70 -7.50 -8.63
N GLY A 40 -0.79 -8.54 -7.80
CA GLY A 40 -0.55 -8.43 -6.36
C GLY A 40 0.87 -7.96 -6.03
N GLU A 41 1.87 -8.53 -6.70
CA GLU A 41 3.28 -8.12 -6.53
C GLU A 41 3.49 -6.66 -6.99
N ALA A 42 2.85 -6.25 -8.09
CA ALA A 42 2.94 -4.87 -8.58
C ALA A 42 2.34 -3.87 -7.57
N ILE A 43 1.13 -4.16 -7.04
CA ILE A 43 0.49 -3.35 -6.00
C ILE A 43 1.37 -3.27 -4.75
N MET A 44 1.97 -4.39 -4.35
CA MET A 44 2.87 -4.46 -3.20
C MET A 44 4.09 -3.56 -3.36
N TYR A 45 4.72 -3.51 -4.54
CA TYR A 45 5.83 -2.60 -4.78
C TYR A 45 5.40 -1.13 -4.80
N LEU A 46 4.25 -0.82 -5.43
CA LEU A 46 3.75 0.55 -5.52
C LEU A 46 3.32 1.10 -4.15
N SER A 47 2.75 0.27 -3.27
CA SER A 47 2.26 0.70 -1.95
C SER A 47 3.37 1.11 -0.98
N ARG A 48 4.62 0.68 -1.22
CA ARG A 48 5.78 1.08 -0.39
C ARG A 48 6.16 2.55 -0.58
N GLY A 49 5.86 3.11 -1.75
CA GLY A 49 6.25 4.46 -2.11
C GLY A 49 5.08 5.41 -2.37
N GLN A 50 3.83 4.92 -2.35
CA GLN A 50 2.65 5.75 -2.57
C GLN A 50 1.43 5.35 -1.78
N ASP A 51 0.61 6.37 -1.52
CA ASP A 51 -0.76 6.21 -1.08
C ASP A 51 -1.64 5.74 -2.25
N LEU A 52 -2.01 4.46 -2.22
CA LEU A 52 -2.89 3.87 -3.24
C LEU A 52 -4.38 4.15 -2.99
N ASP A 53 -4.71 4.79 -1.87
CA ASP A 53 -6.07 5.26 -1.57
C ASP A 53 -6.38 6.59 -2.24
N ALA A 54 -5.35 7.32 -2.69
CA ALA A 54 -5.48 8.50 -3.52
C ALA A 54 -6.26 8.20 -4.81
N PHE A 55 -6.94 9.22 -5.34
CA PHE A 55 -7.71 9.07 -6.57
C PHE A 55 -6.80 9.02 -7.80
N ALA A 56 -7.14 8.14 -8.74
CA ALA A 56 -6.53 8.07 -10.05
C ALA A 56 -7.04 9.19 -10.96
N SER A 57 -6.13 9.77 -11.74
CA SER A 57 -6.45 10.73 -12.79
C SER A 57 -6.59 10.03 -14.15
N GLU A 58 -7.40 10.58 -15.05
CA GLU A 58 -7.69 9.95 -16.36
C GLU A 58 -6.49 9.91 -17.31
N ASP A 59 -5.51 10.79 -17.10
CA ASP A 59 -4.26 10.84 -17.86
C ASP A 59 -3.23 9.83 -17.37
N GLN A 60 -3.47 9.16 -16.23
CA GLN A 60 -2.54 8.18 -15.68
C GLN A 60 -2.53 6.89 -16.50
N ARG A 61 -1.33 6.41 -16.81
CA ARG A 61 -1.09 5.15 -17.52
C ARG A 61 -0.30 4.18 -16.66
N LEU A 62 -0.81 2.96 -16.52
CA LEU A 62 -0.08 1.86 -15.91
C LEU A 62 0.84 1.22 -16.96
N VAL A 63 2.13 1.13 -16.64
CA VAL A 63 3.13 0.40 -17.42
C VAL A 63 3.66 -0.72 -16.54
N LEU A 64 3.60 -1.96 -17.04
CA LEU A 64 4.00 -3.15 -16.30
C LEU A 64 4.84 -4.04 -17.20
N ILE A 65 6.03 -4.41 -16.73
CA ILE A 65 6.88 -5.42 -17.35
C ILE A 65 7.01 -6.57 -16.36
N TYR A 66 6.66 -7.77 -16.78
CA TYR A 66 6.71 -8.97 -15.95
C TYR A 66 7.24 -10.15 -16.75
N SER A 67 7.81 -11.13 -16.04
CA SER A 67 8.17 -12.42 -16.61
C SER A 67 7.17 -13.47 -16.16
N GLN A 68 6.86 -14.44 -17.02
CA GLN A 68 6.07 -15.61 -16.62
C GLN A 68 6.86 -16.58 -15.73
N THR A 69 8.20 -16.43 -15.68
CA THR A 69 9.04 -17.23 -14.80
C THR A 69 9.09 -16.63 -13.38
N PRO A 70 8.84 -17.45 -12.34
CA PRO A 70 8.91 -17.01 -10.94
C PRO A 70 10.34 -16.64 -10.50
N ARG A 71 10.49 -16.01 -9.33
CA ARG A 71 11.82 -15.75 -8.72
C ARG A 71 12.29 -16.93 -7.88
N GLY A 72 11.39 -17.56 -7.12
CA GLY A 72 11.72 -18.64 -6.19
C GLY A 72 11.36 -20.05 -6.67
N LYS A 73 12.04 -21.06 -6.13
CA LYS A 73 11.62 -22.47 -6.23
C LYS A 73 10.35 -22.66 -5.38
N GLY A 74 9.17 -22.57 -5.99
CA GLY A 74 7.87 -22.77 -5.32
C GLY A 74 6.84 -21.67 -5.57
N GLU A 75 7.24 -20.56 -6.20
CA GLU A 75 6.30 -19.58 -6.74
C GLU A 75 5.75 -20.11 -8.07
N THR A 76 4.43 -20.04 -8.25
CA THR A 76 3.76 -20.43 -9.50
C THR A 76 3.48 -19.25 -10.41
N ASP A 77 3.55 -18.05 -9.85
CA ASP A 77 3.08 -16.84 -10.52
C ASP A 77 4.27 -16.10 -11.14
N GLY A 78 4.00 -15.39 -12.23
CA GLY A 78 4.99 -14.54 -12.88
C GLY A 78 5.54 -13.48 -11.92
N ARG A 79 6.71 -12.94 -12.24
CA ARG A 79 7.38 -11.91 -11.43
C ARG A 79 7.34 -10.54 -12.09
N VAL A 80 7.15 -9.49 -11.31
CA VAL A 80 7.24 -8.10 -11.75
C VAL A 80 8.71 -7.70 -11.92
N LEU A 81 9.06 -7.18 -13.09
CA LEU A 81 10.40 -6.65 -13.39
C LEU A 81 10.41 -5.12 -13.30
N TYR A 82 9.32 -4.49 -13.73
CA TYR A 82 9.12 -3.05 -13.61
C TYR A 82 7.63 -2.75 -13.50
N VAL A 83 7.29 -1.76 -12.68
CA VAL A 83 5.94 -1.19 -12.63
C VAL A 83 6.02 0.32 -12.53
N GLY A 84 5.20 1.03 -13.29
CA GLY A 84 5.10 2.47 -13.23
C GLY A 84 3.69 2.99 -13.47
N VAL A 85 3.38 4.12 -12.86
CA VAL A 85 2.17 4.89 -13.12
C VAL A 85 2.60 6.26 -13.65
N GLN A 86 2.38 6.50 -14.93
CA GLN A 86 2.80 7.72 -15.61
C GLN A 86 1.61 8.68 -15.72
N GLY A 87 1.67 9.83 -15.06
CA GLY A 87 0.70 10.90 -15.20
C GLY A 87 1.39 12.26 -15.37
N THR A 88 0.61 13.29 -15.68
CA THR A 88 1.12 14.64 -15.97
C THR A 88 1.72 15.30 -14.74
N GLU A 89 1.14 15.08 -13.56
CA GLU A 89 1.60 15.68 -12.30
C GLU A 89 2.62 14.80 -11.55
N LYS A 90 2.43 13.48 -11.60
CA LYS A 90 3.23 12.51 -10.85
C LYS A 90 3.46 11.28 -11.71
N SER A 91 4.74 10.99 -11.96
CA SER A 91 5.18 9.69 -12.46
C SER A 91 5.79 8.89 -11.32
N LEU A 92 5.43 7.62 -11.26
CA LEU A 92 6.00 6.64 -10.37
C LEU A 92 6.69 5.58 -11.22
N ASP A 93 7.95 5.31 -10.91
CA ASP A 93 8.74 4.30 -11.57
C ASP A 93 9.35 3.37 -10.53
N CYS A 94 9.19 2.07 -10.75
CA CYS A 94 9.69 1.04 -9.87
C CYS A 94 10.39 -0.04 -10.68
N PHE A 95 11.71 -0.01 -10.68
CA PHE A 95 12.55 -1.07 -11.20
C PHE A 95 12.78 -2.09 -10.09
N VAL A 96 12.33 -3.34 -10.30
CA VAL A 96 12.46 -4.39 -9.29
C VAL A 96 13.85 -5.00 -9.37
N PHE A 97 14.74 -4.54 -8.50
CA PHE A 97 16.15 -4.93 -8.47
C PHE A 97 16.47 -5.82 -7.27
N GLN A 98 17.46 -6.69 -7.42
CA GLN A 98 17.94 -7.55 -6.36
C GLN A 98 19.07 -6.86 -5.59
N LEU A 99 18.83 -6.49 -4.33
CA LEU A 99 19.84 -5.83 -3.49
C LEU A 99 20.79 -6.83 -2.83
N SER A 100 20.27 -7.99 -2.45
CA SER A 100 21.01 -9.11 -1.88
C SER A 100 20.31 -10.42 -2.20
N GLU A 101 20.90 -11.57 -1.86
CA GLU A 101 20.34 -12.87 -2.21
C GLU A 101 18.89 -13.02 -1.73
N GLY A 102 17.95 -13.18 -2.66
CA GLY A 102 16.51 -13.28 -2.38
C GLY A 102 15.82 -11.98 -1.95
N GLN A 103 16.52 -10.85 -1.84
CA GLN A 103 15.93 -9.57 -1.44
C GLN A 103 15.73 -8.67 -2.66
N PHE A 104 14.46 -8.42 -2.98
CA PHE A 104 14.07 -7.54 -4.07
C PHE A 104 13.48 -6.23 -3.54
N ALA A 105 13.83 -5.14 -4.21
CA ALA A 105 13.42 -3.81 -3.86
C ALA A 105 13.05 -3.01 -5.11
N CYS A 106 12.19 -2.02 -4.86
CA CYS A 106 11.86 -0.98 -5.80
C CYS A 106 12.98 0.08 -5.84
N VAL A 107 13.60 0.24 -7.00
CA VAL A 107 14.61 1.27 -7.28
C VAL A 107 14.02 2.24 -8.32
N THR A 108 14.24 3.53 -8.16
CA THR A 108 13.81 4.55 -9.12
C THR A 108 14.89 4.83 -10.17
N GLY A 109 14.56 5.59 -11.22
CA GLY A 109 15.53 5.93 -12.27
C GLY A 109 16.71 6.79 -11.82
N ASP A 110 16.61 7.44 -10.67
CA ASP A 110 17.67 8.22 -10.01
C ASP A 110 18.43 7.43 -8.94
N ASP A 111 18.37 6.08 -8.99
CA ASP A 111 19.06 5.15 -8.09
C ASP A 111 18.64 5.27 -6.60
N GLN A 112 17.48 5.88 -6.33
CA GLN A 112 16.91 5.87 -4.99
C GLN A 112 16.15 4.56 -4.75
N VAL A 113 16.54 3.86 -3.69
CA VAL A 113 15.84 2.67 -3.25
C VAL A 113 14.64 3.09 -2.39
N ARG A 114 13.44 3.05 -2.97
CA ARG A 114 12.17 3.31 -2.23
C ARG A 114 11.77 2.18 -1.30
N SER A 115 12.55 1.10 -1.31
CA SER A 115 12.26 -0.10 -0.56
C SER A 115 13.54 -0.65 0.07
N LEU A 116 14.09 0.11 1.01
CA LEU A 116 14.91 -0.49 2.06
C LEU A 116 13.96 -0.77 3.22
N THR A 117 13.61 -2.04 3.39
CA THR A 117 13.14 -2.55 4.70
C THR A 117 11.99 -1.76 5.34
N VAL A 118 10.78 -1.84 4.79
CA VAL A 118 9.67 -2.15 5.70
C VAL A 118 9.71 -3.65 5.85
N THR A 119 10.65 -4.10 6.68
CA THR A 119 10.65 -5.45 7.21
C THR A 119 9.24 -5.72 7.72
N ASN A 120 8.78 -6.95 7.56
CA ASN A 120 7.62 -7.49 8.26
C ASN A 120 7.91 -7.49 9.78
N GLY A 121 7.99 -6.30 10.38
CA GLY A 121 8.58 -6.05 11.68
C GLY A 121 7.97 -4.81 12.32
N MET A 122 8.01 -4.78 13.64
CA MET A 122 7.42 -3.72 14.45
C MET A 122 8.20 -2.41 14.20
N VAL A 123 7.63 -1.53 13.37
CA VAL A 123 8.17 -0.20 13.13
C VAL A 123 7.74 0.72 14.26
N THR A 124 8.70 1.43 14.83
CA THR A 124 8.46 2.51 15.78
C THR A 124 7.99 3.76 15.02
N PRO A 125 6.73 4.21 15.18
CA PRO A 125 6.13 5.22 14.30
C PRO A 125 6.64 6.65 14.53
N VAL A 126 7.28 6.91 15.68
CA VAL A 126 7.80 8.23 16.07
C VAL A 126 9.16 8.06 16.75
N ASN A 127 10.03 9.07 16.72
CA ASN A 127 11.29 9.05 17.48
C ASN A 127 11.00 9.22 18.98
N GLY A 128 10.60 8.12 19.64
CA GLY A 128 10.09 8.11 21.00
C GLY A 128 10.10 6.72 21.63
N VAL A 129 9.68 6.65 22.90
CA VAL A 129 9.65 5.40 23.69
C VAL A 129 8.21 4.97 23.91
N MET A 130 7.92 3.68 23.73
CA MET A 130 6.60 3.14 24.02
C MET A 130 6.32 3.21 25.52
N THR A 131 5.26 3.91 25.91
CA THR A 131 4.84 4.06 27.31
C THR A 131 3.64 3.18 27.63
N SER A 132 2.82 2.85 26.63
CA SER A 132 1.63 2.01 26.81
C SER A 132 1.41 1.03 25.67
N THR A 133 1.21 -0.24 26.00
CA THR A 133 0.86 -1.30 25.04
C THR A 133 -0.64 -1.42 24.86
N PHE A 134 -1.07 -2.09 23.81
CA PHE A 134 -2.47 -2.49 23.62
C PHE A 134 -2.90 -3.52 24.69
N GLY A 135 -4.16 -3.43 25.13
CA GLY A 135 -4.80 -4.44 25.97
C GLY A 135 -5.32 -3.94 27.33
N PRO A 136 -5.84 -4.85 28.17
CA PRO A 136 -6.40 -4.51 29.49
C PRO A 136 -5.31 -4.00 30.45
N ARG A 137 -5.56 -2.87 31.10
CA ARG A 137 -4.71 -2.31 32.15
C ARG A 137 -5.50 -1.93 33.39
N LYS A 138 -4.94 -2.22 34.56
CA LYS A 138 -5.50 -1.83 35.85
C LYS A 138 -5.02 -0.43 36.22
N HIS A 139 -5.96 0.48 36.47
CA HIS A 139 -5.64 1.81 36.95
C HIS A 139 -5.11 1.72 38.40
N PRO A 140 -3.90 2.22 38.72
CA PRO A 140 -3.25 1.98 40.02
C PRO A 140 -4.00 2.59 41.20
N ILE A 141 -4.68 3.73 41.00
CA ILE A 141 -5.46 4.41 42.05
C ILE A 141 -6.90 3.88 42.12
N LEU A 142 -7.63 3.93 41.00
CA LEU A 142 -9.04 3.55 40.94
C LEU A 142 -9.30 2.03 41.01
N GLY A 143 -8.28 1.20 40.83
CA GLY A 143 -8.37 -0.27 40.89
C GLY A 143 -9.16 -0.94 39.76
N THR A 144 -9.76 -0.16 38.86
CA THR A 144 -10.56 -0.66 37.72
C THR A 144 -9.69 -1.07 36.55
N VAL A 145 -10.15 -2.06 35.76
CA VAL A 145 -9.50 -2.47 34.51
C VAL A 145 -10.13 -1.72 33.34
N ARG A 146 -9.30 -1.07 32.51
CA ARG A 146 -9.70 -0.41 31.27
C ARG A 146 -8.90 -0.99 30.11
N ILE A 147 -9.54 -1.16 28.96
CA ILE A 147 -8.85 -1.62 27.74
C ILE A 147 -8.20 -0.41 27.07
N HIS A 148 -6.89 -0.49 26.90
CA HIS A 148 -6.15 0.42 26.05
C HIS A 148 -6.27 -0.05 24.59
N LYS A 149 -6.97 0.74 23.76
CA LYS A 149 -7.30 0.38 22.37
C LYS A 149 -6.19 0.73 21.35
N GLY A 150 -5.00 1.07 21.82
CA GLY A 150 -3.88 1.46 20.96
C GLY A 150 -2.53 1.22 21.64
N VAL A 151 -1.50 1.85 21.11
CA VAL A 151 -0.15 1.87 21.66
C VAL A 151 0.27 3.33 21.79
N ASP A 152 0.69 3.74 22.98
CA ASP A 152 1.15 5.11 23.24
C ASP A 152 2.67 5.18 23.15
N TRP A 153 3.14 6.21 22.44
CA TRP A 153 4.54 6.56 22.32
C TRP A 153 4.74 7.95 22.90
N ALA A 154 5.67 8.09 23.84
CA ALA A 154 6.14 9.41 24.28
C ALA A 154 7.24 9.88 23.33
N ALA A 155 7.04 11.02 22.69
CA ALA A 155 8.01 11.65 21.79
C ALA A 155 8.17 13.14 22.14
N PRO A 156 9.32 13.76 21.83
CA PRO A 156 9.51 15.20 21.93
C PRO A 156 8.52 15.97 21.04
N VAL A 157 8.14 17.17 21.47
CA VAL A 157 7.32 18.11 20.69
C VAL A 157 8.15 18.86 19.66
#